data_AF-A0A167GJM2-F1
#
_entry.id   AF-A0A167GJM2-F1
#
_cell.length_a   1.000
_cell.length_b   1.000
_cell.length_c   1.000
_cell.angle_alpha   90.00
_cell.angle_beta   90.00
_cell.angle_gamma   90.00
#
_symmetry.space_group_name_H-M   'P 1'
#
loop_
_entity.id
_entity.type
_entity.pdbx_description
1 polymer ?
#
loop_
_entity_poly.entity_id
_entity_poly.type
_entity_poly.pdbx_seq_one_letter_code
_entity_poly.pdbx_strand_id
1 'polypeptide(L)' 'MKAYKGALLTCDAAVKQILLMMDESEKFIIQDLDDTHLIVQMDQLERVQRMLEVELEKNTYSLDPQ' A
#
# COMPACT_ATOMS: atom_id res chain seq x y z
N MET A 1 -22.57 -14.65 -0.47
CA MET A 1 -21.30 -14.41 -1.18
C MET A 1 -21.20 -12.91 -1.41
N LYS A 2 -20.15 -12.24 -0.91
CA LYS A 2 -19.95 -10.79 -1.13
C LYS A 2 -18.88 -10.62 -2.22
N ALA A 3 -19.15 -9.77 -3.20
CA ALA A 3 -18.20 -9.42 -4.25
C ALA A 3 -17.78 -7.95 -4.05
N TYR A 4 -16.48 -7.71 -4.05
CA TYR A 4 -15.91 -6.38 -3.91
C TYR A 4 -15.34 -5.95 -5.26
N LYS A 5 -15.68 -4.73 -5.70
CA LYS A 5 -15.07 -4.11 -6.88
C LYS A 5 -13.87 -3.29 -6.43
N GLY A 6 -12.67 -3.72 -6.82
CA GLY A 6 -11.43 -3.06 -6.45
C GLY A 6 -10.23 -3.66 -7.18
N ALA A 7 -9.06 -3.06 -7.00
CA ALA A 7 -7.80 -3.64 -7.47
C ALA A 7 -7.24 -4.57 -6.40
N LEU A 8 -6.79 -5.75 -6.81
CA LEU A 8 -6.02 -6.66 -5.95
C LEU A 8 -4.56 -6.21 -5.97
N LEU A 9 -4.03 -5.87 -4.79
CA LEU A 9 -2.64 -5.51 -4.60
C LEU A 9 -1.93 -6.66 -3.89
N THR A 10 -0.82 -7.11 -4.48
CA THR A 10 0.06 -8.13 -3.90
C THR A 10 1.38 -7.47 -3.54
N CYS A 11 1.77 -7.57 -2.27
CA CYS A 11 2.98 -6.95 -1.73
C CYS A 11 3.55 -7.79 -0.59
N ASP A 12 4.79 -7.53 -0.17
CA ASP A 12 5.35 -8.15 1.01
C ASP A 12 4.73 -7.60 2.31
N ALA A 13 4.93 -8.32 3.42
CA ALA A 13 4.34 -7.96 4.69
C ALA A 13 4.80 -6.58 5.23
N ALA A 14 6.02 -6.13 4.92
CA ALA A 14 6.51 -4.84 5.36
C ALA A 14 5.82 -3.70 4.60
N VAL A 15 5.72 -3.81 3.27
CA VAL A 15 4.96 -2.87 2.43
C VAL A 15 3.49 -2.83 2.83
N LYS A 16 2.89 -3.97 3.17
CA LYS A 16 1.52 -4.03 3.67
C LYS A 16 1.34 -3.19 4.94
N GLN A 17 2.28 -3.24 5.89
CA GLN A 17 2.20 -2.42 7.10
C GLN A 17 2.24 -0.92 6.79
N ILE A 18 3.10 -0.51 5.85
CA ILE A 18 3.16 0.89 5.40
C ILE A 18 1.82 1.32 4.79
N LEU A 19 1.25 0.47 3.92
CA LEU A 19 -0.06 0.72 3.30
C LEU A 19 -1.18 0.86 4.33
N LEU A 20 -1.19 0.02 5.37
CA LEU A 20 -2.17 0.10 6.46
C LEU A 20 -2.02 1.41 7.26
N MET A 21 -0.80 1.86 7.53
CA MET A 21 -0.57 3.15 8.18
C MET A 21 -1.05 4.33 7.32
N MET A 22 -0.80 4.27 6.00
CA MET A 22 -1.26 5.30 5.06
C MET A 22 -2.79 5.31 4.95
N ASP A 23 -3.43 4.14 5.07
CA ASP A 23 -4.88 3.99 5.01
C ASP A 23 -5.59 4.69 6.18
N GLU A 24 -4.95 4.84 7.35
CA GLU A 24 -5.52 5.58 8.48
C GLU A 24 -5.86 7.04 8.12
N SER A 25 -5.09 7.65 7.21
CA SER A 25 -5.29 9.02 6.77
C SER A 25 -6.20 9.13 5.54
N GLU A 26 -6.08 8.22 4.58
CA GLU A 26 -6.64 8.37 3.23
C GLU A 26 -7.75 7.37 2.88
N LYS A 27 -7.97 6.32 3.71
CA LYS A 27 -9.05 5.31 3.59
C LYS A 27 -9.28 4.79 2.18
N PHE A 28 -8.25 4.20 1.57
CA PHE A 28 -8.26 3.62 0.23
C PHE A 28 -8.32 2.08 0.23
N ILE A 29 -8.12 1.40 1.36
CA ILE A 29 -8.24 -0.05 1.49
C ILE A 29 -9.72 -0.42 1.65
N ILE A 30 -10.19 -1.29 0.76
CA ILE A 30 -11.54 -1.83 0.78
C ILE A 30 -11.59 -3.06 1.69
N GLN A 31 -10.60 -3.94 1.60
CA GLN A 31 -10.56 -5.19 2.33
C GLN A 31 -9.12 -5.69 2.50
N ASP A 32 -8.78 -6.09 3.73
CA ASP A 32 -7.59 -6.91 4.01
C ASP A 32 -7.94 -8.40 3.84
N LEU A 33 -7.16 -9.13 3.03
CA LEU A 33 -7.38 -10.53 2.71
C LEU A 33 -6.45 -11.46 3.49
N ASP A 34 -5.15 -11.16 3.48
CA ASP A 34 -4.10 -11.92 4.16
C ASP A 34 -2.82 -11.07 4.27
N ASP A 35 -1.73 -11.64 4.80
CA ASP A 35 -0.45 -10.96 5.06
C ASP A 35 0.20 -10.29 3.83
N THR A 36 -0.21 -10.64 2.61
CA THR A 36 0.40 -10.18 1.36
C THR A 36 -0.59 -9.59 0.36
N HIS A 37 -1.89 -9.74 0.60
CA HIS A 37 -2.95 -9.33 -0.32
C HIS A 37 -3.91 -8.31 0.31
N LEU A 38 -4.11 -7.21 -0.40
CA LEU A 38 -5.09 -6.17 -0.08
C LEU A 38 -5.99 -5.90 -1.28
N ILE A 39 -7.25 -5.56 -1.03
CA ILE A 39 -8.13 -4.97 -2.03
C ILE A 39 -8.18 -3.46 -1.79
N VAL A 40 -7.83 -2.68 -2.82
CA VAL A 40 -7.79 -1.22 -2.77
C VAL A 40 -8.72 -0.59 -3.81
N GLN A 41 -9.10 0.67 -3.58
CA GLN A 41 -9.88 1.45 -4.53
C GLN A 41 -9.06 1.74 -5.80
N MET A 42 -9.66 1.52 -6.98
CA MET A 42 -8.95 1.62 -8.27
C MET A 42 -8.53 3.06 -8.62
N ASP A 43 -9.32 4.05 -8.21
CA ASP A 43 -9.06 5.48 -8.42
C ASP A 43 -7.87 5.99 -7.58
N GLN A 44 -7.57 5.33 -6.46
CA GLN A 44 -6.45 5.69 -5.60
C GLN A 44 -5.16 4.94 -5.95
N LEU A 45 -5.19 3.97 -6.87
CA LEU A 45 -4.05 3.07 -7.15
C LEU A 45 -2.78 3.84 -7.54
N GLU A 46 -2.89 4.77 -8.48
CA GLU A 46 -1.76 5.56 -8.99
C GLU A 46 -1.16 6.45 -7.89
N ARG A 47 -2.03 7.02 -7.06
CA ARG A 47 -1.64 7.86 -5.93
C ARG A 47 -0.93 7.03 -4.86
N VAL A 48 -1.48 5.87 -4.51
CA VAL A 48 -0.90 4.94 -3.54
C VAL A 48 0.49 4.51 -4.00
N GLN A 49 0.68 4.16 -5.28
CA GLN A 49 1.99 3.81 -5.84
C GLN A 49 3.01 4.93 -5.66
N ARG A 50 2.68 6.18 -6.05
CA ARG A 50 3.61 7.31 -5.88
C ARG A 50 3.95 7.58 -4.43
N MET A 51 2.97 7.50 -3.52
CA MET A 51 3.23 7.70 -2.10
C MET A 51 4.13 6.61 -1.52
N LEU A 52 3.92 5.36 -1.94
CA LEU A 52 4.77 4.23 -1.56
C LEU A 52 6.21 4.41 -2.06
N GLU A 53 6.39 4.81 -3.31
CA GLU A 53 7.72 5.10 -3.88
C GLU A 53 8.43 6.19 -3.05
N VAL A 54 7.76 7.30 -2.76
CA VAL A 54 8.31 8.38 -1.94
C VAL A 54 8.67 7.90 -0.53
N GLU A 55 7.83 7.05 0.08
CA GLU A 55 8.09 6.54 1.43
C GLU A 55 9.23 5.52 1.46
N LEU A 56 9.37 4.70 0.42
CA LEU A 56 10.50 3.79 0.24
C LEU A 56 11.79 4.54 -0.06
N GLU A 57 11.75 5.61 -0.85
CA GLU A 57 12.92 6.46 -1.13
C GLU A 57 13.43 7.13 0.15
N LYS A 58 12.55 7.69 0.98
CA LYS A 58 12.94 8.26 2.28
C LYS A 58 13.61 7.23 3.19
N ASN A 59 13.09 5.99 3.21
CA ASN A 59 13.67 4.92 4.02
C ASN A 59 15.00 4.40 3.43
N THR A 60 15.16 4.40 2.11
CA THR A 60 16.38 3.94 1.43
C THR A 60 17.51 4.96 1.48
N TYR A 61 17.21 6.26 1.62
CA TYR A 61 18.20 7.33 1.73
C TYR A 61 19.04 7.29 3.03
N SER A 62 18.77 6.35 3.94
CA SER A 62 19.61 6.08 5.12
C SER A 62 20.76 5.10 4.84
N LEU A 63 20.92 4.61 3.60
CA LEU A 63 22.11 3.87 3.21
C LEU A 63 23.19 4.87 2.79
N ASP A 64 24.03 5.25 3.76
CA ASP A 64 25.21 6.09 3.60
C ASP A 64 25.92 5.87 2.24
N PRO A 65 26.07 6.90 1.38
CA PRO A 65 27.18 6.91 0.44
C PRO A 65 28.45 7.14 1.29
N GLN A 66 29.21 6.07 1.48
CA GLN A 66 30.59 6.13 2.00
C GLN A 66 31.46 7.10 1.20
#